data_AF-A0A7Y5TAY5-F1
#
_entry.id   AF-A0A7Y5TAY5-F1
#
_cell.length_a   1.000
_cell.length_b   1.000
_cell.length_c   1.000
_cell.angle_alpha   90.00
_cell.angle_beta   90.00
_cell.angle_gamma   90.00
#
_symmetry.space_group_name_H-M   'P 1'
#
loop_
_entity.id
_entity.type
_entity.pdbx_description
1 polymer ?
#
loop_
_entity_poly.entity_id
_entity_poly.type
_entity_poly.pdbx_seq_one_letter_code
_entity_poly.pdbx_strand_id
1 'polypeptide(L)' 'MSSTDTAVRHCVFPGCRTDAQSTPGSAAPLCRRHLDLARHHGWSCRRLGDGYLWSSPLGREQLVRV' A
#
# COMPACT_ATOMS: atom_id res chain seq x y z
N MET A 1 4.97 -12.52 23.62
CA MET A 1 5.72 -12.60 22.35
C MET A 1 5.52 -11.29 21.63
N SER A 2 6.55 -10.44 21.68
CA SER A 2 6.59 -9.11 21.11
C SER A 2 6.77 -9.19 19.60
N SER A 3 5.75 -8.82 18.84
CA SER A 3 5.94 -8.39 17.45
C SER A 3 5.63 -6.91 17.41
N THR A 4 6.66 -6.09 17.56
CA THR A 4 6.65 -4.67 17.26
C THR A 4 6.48 -4.53 15.75
N ASP A 5 5.26 -4.81 15.26
CA ASP A 5 4.83 -4.36 13.96
C ASP A 5 4.84 -2.84 14.06
N THR A 6 5.89 -2.20 13.54
CA THR A 6 5.86 -0.78 13.21
C THR A 6 4.74 -0.66 12.18
N ALA A 7 3.50 -0.56 12.66
CA ALA A 7 2.32 -0.42 11.84
C ALA A 7 2.60 0.81 11.01
N VAL A 8 2.85 0.60 9.72
CA VAL A 8 3.04 1.69 8.78
C VAL A 8 1.78 2.53 8.87
N ARG A 9 1.86 3.65 9.59
CA ARG A 9 0.69 4.45 9.97
C ARG A 9 0.12 5.20 8.76
N HIS A 10 0.89 5.30 7.69
CA HIS A 10 0.55 6.08 6.51
C HIS A 10 0.29 5.20 5.29
N CYS A 11 -0.62 5.66 4.44
CA CYS A 11 -0.95 5.02 3.18
C CYS A 11 0.26 5.03 2.24
N VAL A 12 0.71 3.85 1.83
CA VAL A 12 1.88 3.70 0.92
C VAL A 12 1.51 3.78 -0.57
N PHE A 13 0.28 4.18 -0.88
CA PHE A 13 -0.11 4.47 -2.25
C PHE A 13 0.67 5.69 -2.77
N PRO A 14 1.13 5.70 -4.03
CA PRO A 14 1.94 6.77 -4.58
C PRO A 14 1.38 8.18 -4.31
N GLY A 15 2.17 9.01 -3.63
CA GLY A 15 1.83 10.40 -3.33
C GLY A 15 0.76 10.61 -2.26
N CYS A 16 0.24 9.55 -1.64
CA CYS A 16 -0.73 9.67 -0.55
C CYS A 16 -0.02 10.00 0.77
N ARG A 17 -0.65 10.86 1.59
CA ARG A 17 -0.16 11.22 2.94
C ARG A 17 -1.20 10.93 4.03
N THR A 18 -2.30 10.28 3.67
CA THR A 18 -3.37 9.92 4.61
C THR A 18 -2.95 8.72 5.45
N ASP A 19 -3.47 8.61 6.66
CA ASP A 19 -3.23 7.43 7.49
C ASP A 19 -3.83 6.16 6.87
N ALA A 20 -3.11 5.05 7.05
CA ALA A 20 -3.56 3.73 6.64
C ALA A 20 -4.68 3.24 7.57
N GLN A 21 -5.70 2.62 6.98
CA GLN A 21 -6.85 2.03 7.68
C GLN A 21 -7.08 0.57 7.26
N SER A 22 -6.15 0.00 6.49
CA SER A 22 -6.27 -1.35 5.95
C SER A 22 -6.15 -2.41 7.04
N THR A 23 -6.97 -3.45 6.93
CA THR A 23 -7.06 -4.56 7.89
C THR A 23 -5.92 -5.56 7.75
N PRO A 24 -5.66 -6.41 8.76
CA PRO A 24 -4.77 -7.56 8.61
C PRO A 24 -5.12 -8.37 7.36
N GLY A 25 -4.12 -8.68 6.53
CA GLY A 25 -4.29 -9.39 5.25
C GLY A 25 -4.33 -8.50 4.00
N SER A 26 -4.33 -7.17 4.13
CA SER A 26 -4.11 -6.29 2.98
C SER A 26 -2.66 -6.40 2.48
N ALA A 27 -2.46 -6.41 1.16
CA ALA A 27 -1.13 -6.47 0.55
C ALA A 27 -0.22 -5.27 0.91
N ALA A 28 -0.82 -4.12 1.26
CA ALA A 28 -0.11 -2.92 1.66
C ALA A 28 -0.94 -2.05 2.64
N PRO A 29 -0.29 -1.23 3.47
CA PRO A 29 -0.93 -0.20 4.31
C PRO A 29 -1.59 0.87 3.45
N LEU A 30 -2.92 0.92 3.42
CA LEU A 30 -3.70 1.82 2.57
C LEU A 30 -4.79 2.55 3.35
N CYS A 31 -5.06 3.80 2.98
CA CYS A 31 -6.28 4.47 3.40
C CYS A 31 -7.49 3.85 2.68
N ARG A 32 -8.71 4.06 3.20
CA ARG A 32 -9.94 3.47 2.66
C ARG A 32 -10.10 3.67 1.14
N ARG A 33 -9.86 4.90 0.66
CA ARG A 33 -9.95 5.25 -0.77
C ARG A 33 -9.01 4.42 -1.64
N HIS A 34 -7.75 4.28 -1.23
CA HIS A 34 -6.76 3.55 -2.03
C HIS A 34 -6.89 2.04 -1.88
N LEU A 35 -7.44 1.56 -0.76
CA LEU A 35 -7.85 0.17 -0.62
C LEU A 35 -8.93 -0.19 -1.63
N ASP A 36 -9.95 0.66 -1.81
CA ASP A 36 -11.01 0.45 -2.80
C ASP A 36 -10.45 0.46 -4.24
N LEU A 37 -9.52 1.39 -4.55
CA LEU A 37 -8.82 1.42 -5.84
C LEU A 37 -8.00 0.15 -6.11
N ALA A 38 -7.26 -0.34 -5.11
CA ALA A 38 -6.48 -1.57 -5.23
C ALA A 38 -7.36 -2.82 -5.39
N ARG A 39 -8.56 -2.84 -4.79
CA ARG A 39 -9.47 -3.99 -4.87
C ARG A 39 -10.28 -4.05 -6.15
N HIS A 40 -10.71 -2.91 -6.66
CA HIS A 40 -11.75 -2.86 -7.69
C HIS A 40 -11.31 -2.22 -9.00
N HIS A 41 -10.20 -1.50 -9.00
CA HIS A 41 -9.81 -0.67 -10.14
C HIS A 41 -8.47 -1.07 -10.75
N GLY A 42 -8.04 -2.32 -10.61
CA GLY A 42 -6.90 -2.90 -11.32
C GLY A 42 -5.51 -2.43 -10.84
N TRP A 43 -5.45 -1.73 -9.71
CA TRP A 43 -4.18 -1.40 -9.07
C TRP A 43 -3.64 -2.61 -8.30
N SER A 44 -2.36 -2.89 -8.44
CA SER A 44 -1.69 -3.95 -7.69
C SER A 44 -0.41 -3.44 -7.06
N CYS A 45 0.04 -4.11 -6.01
CA CYS A 45 1.31 -3.78 -5.37
C CYS A 45 2.11 -5.04 -5.03
N ARG A 46 3.43 -4.91 -5.08
CA ARG A 46 4.38 -5.92 -4.60
C ARG A 46 5.27 -5.28 -3.54
N ARG A 47 5.43 -5.94 -2.39
CA ARG A 47 6.42 -5.52 -1.39
C ARG A 47 7.83 -5.83 -1.92
N LEU A 48 8.70 -4.83 -1.93
CA LEU A 48 10.10 -4.92 -2.33
C LEU A 48 10.96 -4.44 -1.18
N GLY A 49 11.55 -5.34 -0.38
CA GLY A 49 12.47 -4.97 0.70
C GLY A 49 11.91 -3.87 1.63
N ASP A 50 12.43 -2.66 1.44
CA ASP A 50 12.14 -1.38 2.11
C ASP A 50 11.01 -0.56 1.44
N GLY A 51 10.16 -1.17 0.62
CA GLY A 51 9.22 -0.43 -0.20
C GLY A 51 8.12 -1.27 -0.84
N TYR A 52 7.37 -0.60 -1.71
CA TYR A 52 6.27 -1.15 -2.48
C TYR A 52 6.40 -0.68 -3.95
N LEU A 53 6.37 -1.63 -4.87
CA LEU A 53 6.18 -1.36 -6.28
C LEU A 53 4.69 -1.40 -6.60
N TRP A 54 4.15 -0.29 -7.06
CA TRP A 54 2.77 -0.14 -7.48
C TRP A 54 2.66 -0.24 -8.99
N SER A 55 1.79 -1.12 -9.48
CA SER A 55 1.48 -1.26 -10.89
C SER A 55 0.06 -0.75 -11.13
N SER A 56 -0.06 0.27 -11.98
CA SER A 56 -1.34 0.83 -12.41
C SER A 56 -2.04 -0.08 -13.43
N PRO A 57 -3.35 0.10 -13.66
CA PRO A 57 -4.10 -0.64 -14.67
C PRO A 57 -3.57 -0.46 -16.10
N LEU A 58 -2.83 0.64 -16.32
CA LEU A 58 -2.22 0.98 -17.60
C LEU A 58 -0.80 0.42 -17.75
N GLY A 59 -0.34 -0.42 -16.81
CA GLY A 59 0.99 -1.02 -16.83
C GLY A 59 2.13 -0.09 -16.41
N ARG A 60 1.83 1.12 -15.93
CA ARG A 60 2.86 2.01 -15.35
C ARG A 60 3.21 1.56 -13.95
N GLU A 61 4.50 1.52 -13.66
CA GLU A 61 5.02 1.11 -12.36
C GLU A 61 5.60 2.29 -11.59
N GLN A 62 5.40 2.32 -10.28
CA GLN A 62 5.93 3.35 -9.40
C GLN A 62 6.43 2.76 -8.09
N LEU A 63 7.67 3.08 -7.74
CA LEU A 63 8.30 2.67 -6.49
C LEU A 63 7.98 3.67 -5.37
N VAL A 64 7.52 3.16 -4.24
CA VAL A 64 7.33 3.90 -2.99
C VAL A 64 8.22 3.26 -1.92
N ARG A 65 9.08 4.05 -1.29
CA ARG A 65 9.95 3.61 -0.17
C ARG A 65 9.28 3.93 1.17
N VAL A 66 9.51 3.11 2.19
CA VAL A 66 8.96 3.23 3.55
C VAL A 66 10.03 3.15 4.62
#